data_AF-A0A449B2K6-F1
#
_entry.id   AF-A0A449B2K6-F1
#
_cell.length_a   1.000
_cell.length_b   1.000
_cell.length_c   1.000
_cell.angle_alpha   90.00
_cell.angle_beta   90.00
_cell.angle_gamma   90.00
#
_symmetry.space_group_name_H-M   'P 1'
#
loop_
_entity.id
_entity.type
_entity.pdbx_description
1 polymer ?
#
loop_
_entity_poly.entity_id
_entity_poly.type
_entity_poly.pdbx_seq_one_letter_code
_entity_poly.pdbx_strand_id
1 'polypeptide(L)'
;MQTLRIFEAFAGLGAQIKALKKLGNEKGFHVESVGSIEWGINQIISYQILNFGHLKPEKNFTKEQLIEKLTPYTFSFDTKNEIKVNYFNSLSEEKLQRMFPYLYSFVNPLYFRKVYKKSPPNNHTDIKQFTQLPENIDIFTYSFPCVGFSQAGPQQGFDNPQSQLIYEVKRILETNLDKLPKVLILENVPALVGPKFLGDFERWVEFLSTIGYHTTWEVINSANLGSAQNRKRVYAVSILKSVSSEPFKFKDVKQKEIFLEDILDPNLDYRNYNHLLTKHPLGKFTTSFNNITSTRLSNNFSNFNSYAQVFLAQGKGPTLTAQGTNSDLKFYFPEQNTLRIISPKEAFVYMGFDQEDFNLIEQSDLITETQMKLLAGNSISIQALYSIFSNIFDYLNKHNFWLLPHHYKTQSQRKKLSLYELIDIERHKFITTKKLRFYKETIRKYCQNKEIYEPKKWMKIIHSNFKKEGIYSSLFKASRALWDKNFLDRPYYKLGPNGLFIPITLNVLYQWLTKIYFFDLIPQLQTQLTKGEQNDPIQNQNVLY
;
A
#
# COMPACT_ATOMS: atom_id res chain seq x y z
N MET A 1 1.22 11.28 25.06
CA MET A 1 2.16 10.71 24.08
C MET A 1 1.45 10.64 22.75
N GLN A 2 2.09 11.08 21.67
CA GLN A 2 1.54 11.03 20.31
C GLN A 2 1.36 9.56 19.88
N THR A 3 0.29 9.23 19.14
CA THR A 3 -0.01 7.86 18.69
C THR A 3 -0.13 7.80 17.17
N LEU A 4 0.58 6.87 16.53
CA LEU A 4 0.38 6.50 15.13
C LEU A 4 -0.41 5.20 15.03
N ARG A 5 -1.50 5.24 14.26
CA ARG A 5 -2.39 4.10 14.01
C ARG A 5 -2.07 3.44 12.68
N ILE A 6 -1.68 2.16 12.73
CA ILE A 6 -1.31 1.37 11.55
C ILE A 6 -2.36 0.30 11.25
N PHE A 7 -2.71 0.17 9.98
CA PHE A 7 -3.45 -0.96 9.42
C PHE A 7 -2.56 -1.71 8.42
N GLU A 8 -2.53 -3.04 8.48
CA GLU A 8 -1.61 -3.88 7.70
C GLU A 8 -2.38 -4.88 6.84
N ALA A 9 -2.48 -4.68 5.53
CA ALA A 9 -2.93 -5.72 4.61
C ALA A 9 -1.74 -6.57 4.13
N PHE A 10 -1.92 -7.89 4.11
CA PHE A 10 -0.85 -8.86 3.85
C PHE A 10 0.25 -8.77 4.90
N ALA A 11 -0.15 -8.85 6.18
CA ALA A 11 0.71 -8.54 7.31
C ALA A 11 1.89 -9.53 7.47
N GLY A 12 1.74 -10.79 7.05
CA GLY A 12 2.78 -11.80 7.19
C GLY A 12 3.23 -11.94 8.66
N LEU A 13 4.53 -11.72 8.91
CA LEU A 13 5.12 -11.73 10.26
C LEU A 13 4.89 -10.43 11.06
N GLY A 14 4.37 -9.37 10.44
CA GLY A 14 4.24 -8.05 11.08
C GLY A 14 5.56 -7.28 11.10
N ALA A 15 6.33 -7.36 10.00
CA ALA A 15 7.56 -6.58 9.86
C ALA A 15 7.29 -5.07 9.93
N GLN A 16 6.14 -4.64 9.39
CA GLN A 16 5.68 -3.26 9.35
C GLN A 16 5.43 -2.73 10.77
N ILE A 17 4.58 -3.38 11.56
CA ILE A 17 4.37 -2.99 12.96
C ILE A 17 5.64 -3.10 13.81
N LYS A 18 6.49 -4.12 13.61
CA LYS A 18 7.76 -4.25 14.36
C LYS A 18 8.70 -3.07 14.09
N ALA A 19 8.93 -2.73 12.83
CA ALA A 19 9.78 -1.61 12.46
C ALA A 19 9.22 -0.27 12.97
N LEU A 20 7.89 -0.07 12.91
CA LEU A 20 7.26 1.14 13.41
C LEU A 20 7.33 1.24 14.95
N LYS A 21 7.14 0.14 15.68
CA LYS A 21 7.31 0.09 17.15
C LYS A 21 8.75 0.39 17.55
N LYS A 22 9.74 -0.15 16.83
CA LYS A 22 11.16 0.16 17.05
C LYS A 22 11.42 1.67 16.93
N LEU A 23 10.95 2.29 15.85
CA LEU A 23 11.05 3.74 15.66
C LEU A 23 10.29 4.52 16.75
N GLY A 24 9.09 4.06 17.12
CA GLY A 24 8.27 4.68 18.18
C GLY A 24 8.97 4.72 19.53
N ASN A 25 9.63 3.62 19.90
CA ASN A 25 10.43 3.54 21.13
C ASN A 25 11.61 4.52 21.10
N GLU A 26 12.28 4.67 19.96
CA GLU A 26 13.44 5.56 19.81
C GLU A 26 13.04 7.04 19.71
N LYS A 27 11.91 7.36 19.09
CA LYS A 27 11.44 8.74 18.84
C LYS A 27 10.38 9.23 19.84
N GLY A 28 9.93 8.39 20.77
CA GLY A 28 9.01 8.77 21.84
C GLY A 28 7.53 8.87 21.44
N PHE A 29 7.05 8.04 20.53
CA PHE A 29 5.62 7.96 20.17
C PHE A 29 5.06 6.54 20.29
N HIS A 30 3.76 6.44 20.51
CA HIS A 30 3.06 5.18 20.65
C HIS A 30 2.60 4.66 19.28
N VAL A 31 2.63 3.35 19.11
CA VAL A 31 2.15 2.67 17.90
C VAL A 31 0.97 1.80 18.27
N GLU A 32 -0.15 2.06 17.62
CA GLU A 32 -1.39 1.34 17.80
C GLU A 32 -1.71 0.59 16.49
N SER A 33 -1.81 -0.74 16.56
CA SER A 33 -2.40 -1.50 15.45
C SER A 33 -3.92 -1.34 15.52
N VAL A 34 -4.55 -0.92 14.43
CA VAL A 34 -6.02 -0.82 14.34
C VAL A 34 -6.65 -1.98 13.57
N GLY A 35 -5.83 -2.85 13.00
CA GLY A 35 -6.28 -4.03 12.26
C GLY A 35 -5.19 -4.55 11.33
N SER A 36 -5.29 -5.83 11.00
CA SER A 36 -4.47 -6.46 9.97
C SER A 36 -5.30 -7.43 9.12
N ILE A 37 -4.83 -7.71 7.90
CA ILE A 37 -5.40 -8.73 7.02
C ILE A 37 -4.33 -9.76 6.69
N GLU A 38 -4.54 -11.01 7.14
CA GLU A 38 -3.67 -12.14 6.86
C GLU A 38 -4.45 -13.45 6.98
N TRP A 39 -4.30 -14.34 6.00
CA TRP A 39 -5.04 -15.61 5.93
C TRP A 39 -4.18 -16.83 6.21
N GLY A 40 -2.85 -16.71 6.12
CA GLY A 40 -1.93 -17.81 6.32
C GLY A 40 -1.86 -18.22 7.79
N ILE A 41 -2.17 -19.47 8.13
CA ILE A 41 -2.23 -19.90 9.54
C ILE A 41 -0.88 -19.76 10.25
N ASN A 42 0.22 -20.01 9.54
CA ASN A 42 1.57 -19.93 10.10
C ASN A 42 1.98 -18.47 10.33
N GLN A 43 1.55 -17.59 9.43
CA GLN A 43 1.72 -16.14 9.51
C GLN A 43 0.94 -15.60 10.70
N ILE A 44 -0.34 -15.96 10.82
CA ILE A 44 -1.22 -15.52 11.93
C ILE A 44 -0.67 -15.98 13.28
N ILE A 45 -0.30 -17.26 13.41
CA ILE A 45 0.25 -17.80 14.67
C ILE A 45 1.53 -17.04 15.04
N SER A 46 2.46 -16.89 14.09
CA SER A 46 3.72 -16.19 14.32
C SER A 46 3.50 -14.71 14.66
N TYR A 47 2.63 -14.02 13.93
CA TYR A 47 2.25 -12.63 14.17
C TYR A 47 1.67 -12.43 15.58
N GLN A 48 0.78 -13.34 16.01
CA GLN A 48 0.20 -13.30 17.35
C GLN A 48 1.24 -13.57 18.44
N ILE A 49 2.14 -14.54 18.24
CA ILE A 49 3.25 -14.81 19.16
C ILE A 49 4.14 -13.57 19.33
N LEU A 50 4.55 -12.94 18.22
CA LEU A 50 5.43 -11.77 18.25
C LEU A 50 4.77 -10.54 18.89
N ASN A 51 3.45 -10.39 18.77
CA ASN A 51 2.74 -9.23 19.32
C ASN A 51 2.22 -9.44 20.75
N PHE A 52 1.94 -10.68 21.16
CA PHE A 52 1.24 -10.95 22.42
C PHE A 52 1.86 -12.04 23.29
N GLY A 53 2.93 -12.71 22.82
CA GLY A 53 3.57 -13.85 23.48
C GLY A 53 2.80 -15.16 23.27
N HIS A 54 3.21 -16.20 24.01
CA HIS A 54 2.51 -17.49 23.96
C HIS A 54 1.14 -17.41 24.61
N LEU A 55 0.14 -17.89 23.88
CA LEU A 55 -1.24 -17.99 24.35
C LEU A 55 -1.48 -19.39 24.93
N LYS A 56 -2.21 -19.44 26.06
CA LYS A 56 -2.57 -20.71 26.70
C LYS A 56 -3.51 -21.52 25.78
N PRO A 57 -3.31 -22.85 25.64
CA PRO A 57 -4.21 -23.71 24.88
C PRO A 57 -5.65 -23.62 25.36
N GLU A 58 -6.60 -23.68 24.43
CA GLU A 58 -8.04 -23.65 24.73
C GLU A 58 -8.54 -25.06 25.05
N LYS A 59 -8.84 -25.33 26.31
CA LYS A 59 -9.29 -26.65 26.79
C LYS A 59 -10.78 -26.69 27.13
N ASN A 60 -11.49 -25.57 27.04
CA ASN A 60 -12.90 -25.49 27.44
C ASN A 60 -13.88 -25.88 26.34
N PHE A 61 -13.41 -26.06 25.11
CA PHE A 61 -14.22 -26.47 23.97
C PHE A 61 -13.80 -27.86 23.49
N THR A 62 -14.77 -28.66 23.04
CA THR A 62 -14.47 -29.91 22.35
C THR A 62 -13.84 -29.63 20.99
N LYS A 63 -13.18 -30.62 20.41
CA LYS A 63 -12.59 -30.51 19.06
C LYS A 63 -13.61 -29.99 18.04
N GLU A 64 -14.83 -30.50 18.04
CA GLU A 64 -15.90 -30.11 17.12
C GLU A 64 -16.27 -28.63 17.29
N GLN A 65 -16.37 -28.16 18.54
CA GLN A 65 -16.66 -26.76 18.84
C GLN A 65 -15.53 -25.82 18.43
N LEU A 66 -14.26 -26.24 18.54
CA LEU A 66 -13.12 -25.48 18.04
C LEU A 66 -13.19 -25.33 16.52
N ILE A 67 -13.51 -26.42 15.81
CA ILE A 67 -13.64 -26.43 14.34
C ILE A 67 -14.81 -25.57 13.88
N GLU A 68 -15.97 -25.70 14.53
CA GLU A 68 -17.16 -24.90 14.24
C GLU A 68 -16.88 -23.40 14.35
N LYS A 69 -16.06 -22.99 15.33
CA LYS A 69 -15.69 -21.58 15.53
C LYS A 69 -14.69 -21.06 14.50
N LEU A 70 -13.85 -21.90 13.92
CA LEU A 70 -12.86 -21.51 12.90
C LEU A 70 -13.42 -21.56 11.47
N THR A 71 -14.37 -22.45 11.21
CA THR A 71 -14.95 -22.71 9.88
C THR A 71 -15.54 -21.47 9.18
N PRO A 72 -16.14 -20.48 9.87
CA PRO A 72 -16.65 -19.26 9.23
C PRO A 72 -15.57 -18.37 8.59
N TYR A 73 -14.29 -18.60 8.90
CA TYR A 73 -13.19 -17.76 8.45
C TYR A 73 -12.33 -18.50 7.42
N THR A 74 -11.93 -17.77 6.39
CA THR A 74 -11.05 -18.30 5.33
C THR A 74 -9.60 -18.29 5.82
N PHE A 75 -8.96 -19.45 5.84
CA PHE A 75 -7.54 -19.60 6.19
C PHE A 75 -6.78 -20.30 5.07
N SER A 76 -5.45 -20.20 5.09
CA SER A 76 -4.57 -20.92 4.16
C SER A 76 -3.39 -21.57 4.90
N PHE A 77 -3.03 -22.79 4.50
CA PHE A 77 -1.85 -23.47 5.02
C PHE A 77 -0.60 -23.12 4.24
N ASP A 78 -0.73 -23.00 2.91
CA ASP A 78 0.36 -22.82 1.94
C ASP A 78 0.42 -21.39 1.37
N THR A 79 -0.42 -20.49 1.89
CA THR A 79 -0.66 -19.12 1.44
C THR A 79 -1.05 -18.99 -0.03
N LYS A 80 -1.64 -20.05 -0.61
CA LYS A 80 -2.09 -20.09 -2.01
C LYS A 80 -3.51 -20.61 -2.12
N ASN A 81 -3.86 -21.60 -1.31
CA ASN A 81 -5.14 -22.30 -1.33
C ASN A 81 -5.87 -22.15 0.00
N GLU A 82 -7.18 -22.01 -0.07
CA GLU A 82 -8.04 -22.02 1.12
C GLU A 82 -8.07 -23.42 1.76
N ILE A 83 -7.96 -23.43 3.09
CA ILE A 83 -8.14 -24.61 3.91
C ILE A 83 -9.61 -25.04 3.90
N LYS A 84 -9.86 -26.33 3.66
CA LYS A 84 -11.18 -26.94 3.85
C LYS A 84 -11.31 -27.50 5.27
N VAL A 85 -12.54 -27.64 5.76
CA VAL A 85 -12.86 -28.13 7.12
C VAL A 85 -12.12 -29.43 7.46
N ASN A 86 -11.93 -30.33 6.48
CA ASN A 86 -11.20 -31.58 6.63
C ASN A 86 -9.76 -31.43 7.15
N TYR A 87 -9.12 -30.28 6.91
CA TYR A 87 -7.81 -29.97 7.48
C TYR A 87 -7.87 -29.90 9.02
N PHE A 88 -8.86 -29.20 9.59
CA PHE A 88 -8.96 -29.12 11.05
C PHE A 88 -9.39 -30.47 11.65
N ASN A 89 -10.22 -31.24 10.92
CA ASN A 89 -10.60 -32.60 11.32
C ASN A 89 -9.38 -33.54 11.42
N SER A 90 -8.38 -33.38 10.54
CA SER A 90 -7.20 -34.25 10.53
C SER A 90 -6.17 -33.93 11.62
N LEU A 91 -6.23 -32.75 12.26
CA LEU A 91 -5.36 -32.40 13.37
C LEU A 91 -5.73 -33.20 14.63
N SER A 92 -4.75 -33.52 15.48
CA SER A 92 -5.04 -34.01 16.83
C SER A 92 -5.76 -32.92 17.63
N GLU A 93 -6.60 -33.33 18.60
CA GLU A 93 -7.29 -32.39 19.47
C GLU A 93 -6.29 -31.48 20.20
N GLU A 94 -5.23 -32.05 20.77
CA GLU A 94 -4.16 -31.29 21.44
C GLU A 94 -3.55 -30.20 20.54
N LYS A 95 -3.23 -30.55 19.29
CA LYS A 95 -2.67 -29.58 18.35
C LYS A 95 -3.68 -28.48 18.01
N LEU A 96 -4.95 -28.82 17.82
CA LEU A 96 -5.99 -27.84 17.57
C LEU A 96 -6.22 -26.93 18.78
N GLN A 97 -6.24 -27.46 20.00
CA GLN A 97 -6.35 -26.69 21.25
C GLN A 97 -5.18 -25.71 21.43
N ARG A 98 -3.97 -26.06 20.98
CA ARG A 98 -2.79 -25.17 20.99
C ARG A 98 -2.84 -24.10 19.90
N MET A 99 -3.33 -24.42 18.69
CA MET A 99 -3.40 -23.48 17.56
C MET A 99 -4.58 -22.51 17.66
N PHE A 100 -5.73 -23.00 18.16
CA PHE A 100 -7.00 -22.28 18.18
C PHE A 100 -6.91 -20.87 18.80
N PRO A 101 -6.25 -20.66 19.96
CA PRO A 101 -6.24 -19.34 20.56
C PRO A 101 -5.57 -18.29 19.69
N TYR A 102 -4.54 -18.65 18.92
CA TYR A 102 -3.90 -17.72 17.99
C TYR A 102 -4.82 -17.36 16.81
N LEU A 103 -5.42 -18.37 16.18
CA LEU A 103 -6.27 -18.18 15.00
C LEU A 103 -7.58 -17.46 15.34
N TYR A 104 -8.28 -17.92 16.38
CA TYR A 104 -9.58 -17.38 16.73
C TYR A 104 -9.47 -15.98 17.34
N SER A 105 -8.44 -15.72 18.15
CA SER A 105 -8.20 -14.38 18.69
C SER A 105 -7.82 -13.35 17.65
N PHE A 106 -7.21 -13.79 16.54
CA PHE A 106 -6.90 -12.90 15.42
C PHE A 106 -8.19 -12.32 14.82
N VAL A 107 -9.22 -13.14 14.62
CA VAL A 107 -10.48 -12.73 14.00
C VAL A 107 -11.59 -12.37 14.98
N ASN A 108 -11.43 -12.68 16.26
CA ASN A 108 -12.44 -12.45 17.30
C ASN A 108 -11.85 -11.64 18.48
N PRO A 109 -11.94 -10.30 18.43
CA PRO A 109 -11.40 -9.45 19.49
C PRO A 109 -12.13 -9.62 20.83
N LEU A 110 -13.41 -10.01 20.82
CA LEU A 110 -14.20 -10.24 22.02
C LEU A 110 -13.70 -11.47 22.79
N TYR A 111 -13.41 -12.56 22.07
CA TYR A 111 -12.81 -13.76 22.66
C TYR A 111 -11.46 -13.42 23.32
N PHE A 112 -10.56 -12.76 22.60
CA PHE A 112 -9.24 -12.42 23.13
C PHE A 112 -9.33 -11.52 24.37
N ARG A 113 -10.20 -10.50 24.35
CA ARG A 113 -10.43 -9.61 25.50
C ARG A 113 -10.96 -10.38 26.70
N LYS A 114 -11.90 -11.30 26.48
CA LYS A 114 -12.48 -12.11 27.55
C LYS A 114 -11.42 -13.00 28.21
N VAL A 115 -10.60 -13.68 27.40
CA VAL A 115 -9.65 -14.71 27.86
C VAL A 115 -8.33 -14.10 28.36
N TYR A 116 -7.73 -13.18 27.62
CA TYR A 116 -6.38 -12.66 27.90
C TYR A 116 -6.36 -11.29 28.55
N LYS A 117 -7.52 -10.65 28.74
CA LYS A 117 -7.65 -9.29 29.32
C LYS A 117 -6.82 -8.23 28.60
N LYS A 118 -6.55 -8.45 27.30
CA LYS A 118 -5.86 -7.53 26.38
C LYS A 118 -6.85 -7.12 25.28
N SER A 119 -6.68 -5.94 24.69
CA SER A 119 -7.47 -5.49 23.55
C SER A 119 -6.66 -5.76 22.27
N PRO A 120 -7.06 -6.72 21.41
CA PRO A 120 -6.36 -6.92 20.15
C PRO A 120 -6.92 -5.97 19.08
N PRO A 121 -6.16 -5.72 18.01
CA PRO A 121 -6.71 -5.10 16.81
C PRO A 121 -7.83 -5.96 16.20
N ASN A 122 -8.71 -5.33 15.43
CA ASN A 122 -9.76 -6.03 14.70
C ASN A 122 -9.18 -6.56 13.39
N ASN A 123 -8.67 -7.79 13.41
CA ASN A 123 -8.03 -8.38 12.23
C ASN A 123 -9.01 -9.24 11.44
N HIS A 124 -8.66 -9.45 10.18
CA HIS A 124 -9.45 -10.19 9.21
C HIS A 124 -8.54 -11.14 8.45
N THR A 125 -9.10 -12.20 7.87
CA THR A 125 -8.29 -13.15 7.13
C THR A 125 -8.28 -12.89 5.64
N ASP A 126 -9.47 -12.86 5.02
CA ASP A 126 -9.62 -12.70 3.58
C ASP A 126 -9.93 -11.25 3.19
N ILE A 127 -8.99 -10.65 2.45
CA ILE A 127 -9.14 -9.29 1.93
C ILE A 127 -10.35 -9.15 0.99
N LYS A 128 -10.75 -10.21 0.29
CA LYS A 128 -11.92 -10.20 -0.62
C LYS A 128 -13.23 -10.00 0.14
N GLN A 129 -13.28 -10.43 1.40
CA GLN A 129 -14.45 -10.29 2.27
C GLN A 129 -14.42 -9.00 3.10
N PHE A 130 -13.24 -8.38 3.22
CA PHE A 130 -13.08 -7.15 3.96
C PHE A 130 -13.59 -5.93 3.18
N THR A 131 -14.44 -5.11 3.82
CA THR A 131 -15.12 -3.98 3.16
C THR A 131 -14.96 -2.66 3.89
N GLN A 132 -14.83 -2.66 5.22
CA GLN A 132 -14.91 -1.45 6.03
C GLN A 132 -13.59 -1.20 6.77
N LEU A 133 -12.90 -0.12 6.39
CA LEU A 133 -11.71 0.32 7.12
C LEU A 133 -12.07 0.81 8.53
N PRO A 134 -11.22 0.53 9.55
CA PRO A 134 -11.28 1.25 10.82
C PRO A 134 -11.23 2.77 10.63
N GLU A 135 -11.80 3.51 11.57
CA GLU A 135 -11.67 4.96 11.60
C GLU A 135 -10.23 5.37 11.97
N ASN A 136 -9.81 6.57 11.56
CA ASN A 136 -8.57 7.22 12.00
C ASN A 136 -7.26 6.47 11.69
N ILE A 137 -7.19 5.75 10.57
CA ILE A 137 -5.93 5.12 10.13
C ILE A 137 -4.94 6.21 9.72
N ASP A 138 -3.76 6.20 10.34
CA ASP A 138 -2.69 7.12 9.97
C ASP A 138 -1.83 6.51 8.86
N ILE A 139 -1.50 5.22 8.97
CA ILE A 139 -0.68 4.48 8.00
C ILE A 139 -1.40 3.19 7.58
N PHE A 140 -1.61 2.99 6.28
CA PHE A 140 -2.07 1.73 5.72
C PHE A 140 -0.97 1.11 4.85
N THR A 141 -0.47 -0.05 5.26
CA THR A 141 0.51 -0.83 4.48
C THR A 141 -0.17 -1.95 3.71
N TYR A 142 0.28 -2.22 2.49
CA TYR A 142 -0.28 -3.28 1.64
C TYR A 142 0.81 -3.94 0.78
N SER A 143 1.34 -5.06 1.28
CA SER A 143 2.46 -5.79 0.66
C SER A 143 1.95 -7.03 -0.09
N PHE A 144 1.16 -6.76 -1.13
CA PHE A 144 0.40 -7.79 -1.85
C PHE A 144 1.30 -8.83 -2.56
N PRO A 145 0.82 -10.07 -2.79
CA PRO A 145 1.65 -11.16 -3.31
C PRO A 145 2.37 -10.84 -4.62
N CYS A 146 3.70 -11.00 -4.62
CA CYS A 146 4.58 -10.67 -5.74
C CYS A 146 4.70 -11.76 -6.81
N VAL A 147 3.88 -12.82 -6.75
CA VAL A 147 4.02 -14.04 -7.57
C VAL A 147 3.95 -13.74 -9.08
N GLY A 148 3.09 -12.82 -9.48
CA GLY A 148 2.98 -12.39 -10.88
C GLY A 148 4.18 -11.61 -11.39
N PHE A 149 4.99 -10.97 -10.54
CA PHE A 149 6.10 -10.10 -10.96
C PHE A 149 7.48 -10.71 -10.78
N SER A 150 7.62 -11.75 -9.93
CA SER A 150 8.91 -12.33 -9.59
C SER A 150 9.70 -12.81 -10.81
N GLN A 151 11.00 -12.48 -10.86
CA GLN A 151 11.93 -12.93 -11.91
C GLN A 151 12.11 -14.46 -11.94
N ALA A 152 11.93 -15.12 -10.79
CA ALA A 152 11.98 -16.58 -10.70
C ALA A 152 10.65 -17.25 -11.10
N GLY A 153 9.60 -16.48 -11.39
CA GLY A 153 8.27 -16.96 -11.73
C GLY A 153 7.89 -16.70 -13.20
N PRO A 154 6.64 -17.02 -13.60
CA PRO A 154 6.18 -16.91 -14.99
C PRO A 154 5.97 -15.47 -15.47
N GLN A 155 6.11 -14.47 -14.59
CA GLN A 155 5.99 -13.05 -14.91
C GLN A 155 4.67 -12.68 -15.62
N GLN A 156 3.55 -13.16 -15.08
CA GLN A 156 2.20 -12.87 -15.58
C GLN A 156 1.69 -11.47 -15.18
N GLY A 157 2.43 -10.75 -14.33
CA GLY A 157 2.02 -9.44 -13.82
C GLY A 157 0.67 -9.49 -13.11
N PHE A 158 -0.21 -8.56 -13.45
CA PHE A 158 -1.57 -8.48 -12.92
C PHE A 158 -2.55 -9.51 -13.52
N ASP A 159 -2.12 -10.36 -14.46
CA ASP A 159 -2.92 -11.51 -14.89
C ASP A 159 -2.80 -12.69 -13.90
N ASN A 160 -1.81 -12.64 -13.00
CA ASN A 160 -1.70 -13.63 -11.95
C ASN A 160 -2.80 -13.42 -10.88
N PRO A 161 -3.59 -14.45 -10.54
CA PRO A 161 -4.69 -14.32 -9.56
C PRO A 161 -4.25 -13.80 -8.18
N GLN A 162 -3.01 -14.06 -7.75
CA GLN A 162 -2.52 -13.59 -6.45
C GLN A 162 -2.09 -12.12 -6.51
N SER A 163 -1.50 -11.69 -7.62
CA SER A 163 -1.11 -10.30 -7.81
C SER A 163 -2.31 -9.38 -8.10
N GLN A 164 -3.44 -9.94 -8.54
CA GLN A 164 -4.73 -9.22 -8.64
C GLN A 164 -5.30 -8.77 -7.30
N LEU A 165 -4.80 -9.26 -6.17
CA LEU A 165 -5.27 -8.85 -4.84
C LEU A 165 -5.02 -7.35 -4.56
N ILE A 166 -4.17 -6.68 -5.36
CA ILE A 166 -4.09 -5.21 -5.33
C ILE A 166 -5.45 -4.55 -5.67
N TYR A 167 -6.27 -5.18 -6.51
CA TYR A 167 -7.57 -4.64 -6.88
C TYR A 167 -8.59 -4.73 -5.73
N GLU A 168 -8.38 -5.64 -4.78
CA GLU A 168 -9.14 -5.65 -3.53
C GLU A 168 -8.76 -4.44 -2.66
N VAL A 169 -7.48 -4.04 -2.64
CA VAL A 169 -7.06 -2.79 -1.98
C VAL A 169 -7.73 -1.58 -2.64
N LYS A 170 -7.79 -1.54 -3.98
CA LYS A 170 -8.55 -0.50 -4.70
C LYS A 170 -10.02 -0.48 -4.30
N ARG A 171 -10.69 -1.64 -4.31
CA ARG A 171 -12.10 -1.76 -3.87
C ARG A 171 -12.28 -1.20 -2.45
N ILE A 172 -11.41 -1.59 -1.52
CA ILE A 172 -11.46 -1.11 -0.13
C ILE A 172 -11.30 0.41 -0.06
N LEU A 173 -10.36 1.00 -0.79
CA LEU A 173 -10.17 2.45 -0.79
C LEU A 173 -11.38 3.18 -1.41
N GLU A 174 -11.93 2.67 -2.53
CA GLU A 174 -13.11 3.22 -3.21
C GLU A 174 -14.38 3.15 -2.35
N THR A 175 -14.54 2.12 -1.52
CA THR A 175 -15.71 2.00 -0.63
C THR A 175 -15.56 2.77 0.67
N ASN A 176 -14.39 3.36 0.96
CA ASN A 176 -14.08 4.05 2.21
C ASN A 176 -13.50 5.46 1.97
N LEU A 177 -13.95 6.15 0.90
CA LEU A 177 -13.46 7.49 0.52
C LEU A 177 -13.61 8.54 1.64
N ASP A 178 -14.59 8.37 2.53
CA ASP A 178 -14.86 9.31 3.62
C ASP A 178 -13.91 9.16 4.83
N LYS A 179 -13.04 8.15 4.81
CA LYS A 179 -12.09 7.83 5.88
C LYS A 179 -10.77 7.24 5.36
N LEU A 180 -10.33 7.75 4.22
CA LEU A 180 -9.06 7.37 3.63
C LEU A 180 -7.89 7.52 4.63
N PRO A 181 -6.98 6.54 4.71
CA PRO A 181 -5.76 6.66 5.49
C PRO A 181 -4.93 7.87 5.07
N LYS A 182 -4.17 8.44 6.00
CA LYS A 182 -3.35 9.61 5.71
C LYS A 182 -2.13 9.27 4.84
N VAL A 183 -1.58 8.08 5.06
CA VAL A 183 -0.42 7.55 4.33
C VAL A 183 -0.71 6.12 3.89
N LEU A 184 -0.41 5.80 2.62
CA LEU A 184 -0.39 4.45 2.10
C LEU A 184 1.04 4.02 1.78
N ILE A 185 1.40 2.77 2.08
CA ILE A 185 2.72 2.21 1.77
C ILE A 185 2.55 0.88 1.02
N LEU A 186 2.98 0.86 -0.23
CA LEU A 186 3.14 -0.35 -1.03
C LEU A 186 4.56 -0.87 -0.90
N GLU A 187 4.73 -2.19 -0.80
CA GLU A 187 6.00 -2.88 -0.99
C GLU A 187 5.81 -3.97 -2.05
N ASN A 188 6.79 -4.11 -2.95
CA ASN A 188 6.85 -5.25 -3.88
C ASN A 188 8.25 -5.48 -4.46
N VAL A 189 8.40 -6.49 -5.33
CA VAL A 189 9.65 -6.75 -6.06
C VAL A 189 9.92 -5.65 -7.11
N PRO A 190 11.20 -5.33 -7.43
CA PRO A 190 11.54 -4.27 -8.38
C PRO A 190 10.98 -4.46 -9.78
N ALA A 191 10.65 -5.70 -10.16
CA ALA A 191 10.05 -5.99 -11.45
C ALA A 191 8.71 -5.25 -11.67
N LEU A 192 7.95 -4.95 -10.60
CA LEU A 192 6.69 -4.19 -10.68
C LEU A 192 6.85 -2.83 -11.39
N VAL A 193 7.98 -2.15 -11.19
CA VAL A 193 8.30 -0.87 -11.84
C VAL A 193 9.28 -1.02 -13.00
N GLY A 194 9.53 -2.27 -13.43
CA GLY A 194 10.34 -2.56 -14.60
C GLY A 194 9.58 -2.31 -15.90
N PRO A 195 10.28 -2.23 -17.06
CA PRO A 195 9.68 -1.86 -18.34
C PRO A 195 8.43 -2.67 -18.73
N LYS A 196 8.39 -3.96 -18.35
CA LYS A 196 7.28 -4.86 -18.64
C LYS A 196 5.97 -4.51 -17.92
N PHE A 197 6.05 -3.98 -16.69
CA PHE A 197 4.88 -3.77 -15.82
C PHE A 197 4.66 -2.31 -15.42
N LEU A 198 5.55 -1.40 -15.85
CA LEU A 198 5.49 0.02 -15.51
C LEU A 198 4.14 0.66 -15.87
N GLY A 199 3.59 0.36 -17.05
CA GLY A 199 2.30 0.94 -17.47
C GLY A 199 1.11 0.50 -16.60
N ASP A 200 1.13 -0.71 -16.03
CA ASP A 200 0.12 -1.14 -15.06
C ASP A 200 0.30 -0.45 -13.70
N PHE A 201 1.56 -0.33 -13.26
CA PHE A 201 1.87 0.37 -12.02
C PHE A 201 1.53 1.88 -12.11
N GLU A 202 1.74 2.51 -13.26
CA GLU A 202 1.34 3.90 -13.50
C GLU A 202 -0.19 4.07 -13.44
N ARG A 203 -0.96 3.10 -13.97
CA ARG A 203 -2.43 3.09 -13.81
C ARG A 203 -2.84 2.99 -12.34
N TRP A 204 -2.11 2.23 -11.54
CA TRP A 204 -2.33 2.16 -10.09
C TRP A 204 -2.08 3.52 -9.41
N VAL A 205 -0.96 4.18 -9.75
CA VAL A 205 -0.63 5.52 -9.25
C VAL A 205 -1.65 6.57 -9.70
N GLU A 206 -2.12 6.50 -10.95
CA GLU A 206 -3.18 7.37 -11.47
C GLU A 206 -4.48 7.19 -10.69
N PHE A 207 -4.88 5.95 -10.43
CA PHE A 207 -6.03 5.65 -9.55
C PHE A 207 -5.87 6.30 -8.16
N LEU A 208 -4.73 6.11 -7.50
CA LEU A 208 -4.47 6.73 -6.19
C LEU A 208 -4.56 8.26 -6.25
N SER A 209 -4.09 8.88 -7.34
CA SER A 209 -4.24 10.32 -7.57
C SER A 209 -5.71 10.75 -7.69
N THR A 210 -6.55 9.94 -8.34
CA THR A 210 -7.99 10.23 -8.50
C THR A 210 -8.76 10.27 -7.19
N ILE A 211 -8.31 9.50 -6.18
CA ILE A 211 -8.91 9.49 -4.83
C ILE A 211 -8.13 10.38 -3.83
N GLY A 212 -7.28 11.29 -4.34
CA GLY A 212 -6.70 12.36 -3.53
C GLY A 212 -5.31 12.11 -2.97
N TYR A 213 -4.58 11.07 -3.38
CA TYR A 213 -3.19 10.87 -2.96
C TYR A 213 -2.18 11.51 -3.91
N HIS A 214 -0.99 11.81 -3.39
CA HIS A 214 0.22 12.02 -4.16
C HIS A 214 1.20 10.89 -3.86
N THR A 215 1.63 10.15 -4.89
CA THR A 215 2.47 8.96 -4.73
C THR A 215 3.88 9.21 -5.24
N THR A 216 4.87 8.85 -4.41
CA THR A 216 6.29 8.79 -4.79
C THR A 216 6.79 7.38 -4.55
N TRP A 217 7.66 6.88 -5.42
CA TRP A 217 8.20 5.52 -5.29
C TRP A 217 9.70 5.47 -5.57
N GLU A 218 10.38 4.51 -4.96
CA GLU A 218 11.81 4.25 -5.18
C GLU A 218 12.13 2.76 -5.03
N VAL A 219 13.16 2.28 -5.73
CA VAL A 219 13.73 0.95 -5.52
C VAL A 219 14.86 1.04 -4.50
N ILE A 220 14.60 0.51 -3.31
CA ILE A 220 15.52 0.58 -2.17
C ILE A 220 16.21 -0.76 -1.99
N ASN A 221 17.53 -0.74 -1.77
CA ASN A 221 18.31 -1.90 -1.37
C ASN A 221 18.54 -1.89 0.15
N SER A 222 18.08 -2.91 0.87
CA SER A 222 18.27 -2.99 2.33
C SER A 222 19.74 -2.96 2.75
N ALA A 223 20.67 -3.40 1.89
CA ALA A 223 22.11 -3.33 2.17
C ALA A 223 22.60 -1.89 2.39
N ASN A 224 22.04 -0.91 1.66
CA ASN A 224 22.39 0.51 1.79
C ASN A 224 21.90 1.10 3.13
N LEU A 225 20.94 0.45 3.78
CA LEU A 225 20.30 0.88 5.01
C LEU A 225 20.82 0.16 6.25
N GLY A 226 21.91 -0.60 6.10
CA GLY A 226 22.60 -1.29 7.20
C GLY A 226 22.34 -2.80 7.28
N SER A 227 21.50 -3.38 6.42
CA SER A 227 21.30 -4.85 6.39
C SER A 227 22.52 -5.60 5.82
N ALA A 228 22.73 -6.84 6.26
CA ALA A 228 23.68 -7.77 5.64
C ALA A 228 23.18 -8.31 4.28
N GLN A 229 21.91 -8.07 3.94
CA GLN A 229 21.26 -8.63 2.77
C GLN A 229 21.15 -7.61 1.63
N ASN A 230 21.59 -8.00 0.44
CA ASN A 230 21.20 -7.32 -0.80
C ASN A 230 19.78 -7.74 -1.19
N ARG A 231 18.79 -6.97 -0.74
CA ARG A 231 17.36 -7.14 -1.06
C ARG A 231 16.82 -5.83 -1.63
N LYS A 232 16.67 -5.79 -2.95
CA LYS A 232 16.02 -4.68 -3.65
C LYS A 232 14.51 -4.87 -3.63
N ARG A 233 13.77 -3.82 -3.23
CA ARG A 233 12.31 -3.76 -3.24
C ARG A 233 11.85 -2.40 -3.70
N VAL A 234 10.73 -2.35 -4.41
CA VAL A 234 10.07 -1.08 -4.70
C VAL A 234 9.16 -0.74 -3.53
N TYR A 235 9.24 0.51 -3.09
CA TYR A 235 8.35 1.09 -2.11
C TYR A 235 7.63 2.27 -2.74
N ALA A 236 6.31 2.34 -2.61
CA ALA A 236 5.54 3.50 -3.02
C ALA A 236 4.82 4.10 -1.79
N VAL A 237 5.15 5.34 -1.47
CA VAL A 237 4.55 6.11 -0.38
C VAL A 237 3.55 7.08 -1.00
N SER A 238 2.29 6.96 -0.59
CA SER A 238 1.20 7.82 -1.06
C SER A 238 0.67 8.66 0.10
N ILE A 239 0.80 9.98 0.00
CA ILE A 239 0.35 10.93 1.01
C ILE A 239 -0.98 11.54 0.57
N LEU A 240 -1.98 11.54 1.45
CA LEU A 240 -3.26 12.17 1.15
C LEU A 240 -3.06 13.69 1.04
N LYS A 241 -3.55 14.33 -0.03
CA LYS A 241 -3.33 15.76 -0.34
C LYS A 241 -3.82 16.71 0.75
N SER A 242 -4.78 16.27 1.57
CA SER A 242 -5.28 17.02 2.73
C SER A 242 -4.31 17.04 3.91
N VAL A 243 -3.35 16.12 3.96
CA VAL A 243 -2.23 16.13 4.92
C VAL A 243 -1.17 17.12 4.45
N SER A 244 -0.77 17.02 3.18
CA SER A 244 0.15 17.95 2.54
C SER A 244 0.13 17.76 1.03
N SER A 245 0.36 18.86 0.30
CA SER A 245 0.54 18.88 -1.15
C SER A 245 2.02 18.80 -1.55
N GLU A 246 2.95 18.85 -0.60
CA GLU A 246 4.38 18.72 -0.90
C GLU A 246 4.74 17.27 -1.23
N PRO A 247 5.52 17.01 -2.30
CA PRO A 247 5.97 15.66 -2.63
C PRO A 247 6.75 15.01 -1.49
N PHE A 248 6.45 13.74 -1.22
CA PHE A 248 7.25 12.91 -0.33
C PHE A 248 8.64 12.70 -0.96
N LYS A 249 9.68 12.62 -0.12
CA LYS A 249 11.04 12.34 -0.57
C LYS A 249 11.63 11.23 0.29
N PHE A 250 12.14 10.20 -0.38
CA PHE A 250 12.95 9.19 0.28
C PHE A 250 14.32 9.76 0.62
N LYS A 251 14.80 9.41 1.81
CA LYS A 251 16.18 9.61 2.24
C LYS A 251 16.67 8.31 2.86
N ASP A 252 17.91 7.97 2.61
CA ASP A 252 18.53 6.81 3.25
C ASP A 252 18.82 7.11 4.72
N VAL A 253 17.95 6.64 5.62
CA VAL A 253 18.20 6.64 7.06
C VAL A 253 18.93 5.35 7.41
N LYS A 254 20.26 5.40 7.30
CA LYS A 254 21.14 4.24 7.54
C LYS A 254 21.15 3.87 9.03
N GLN A 255 20.84 2.61 9.32
CA GLN A 255 21.05 2.02 10.64
C GLN A 255 22.47 1.50 10.81
N LYS A 256 22.83 1.07 12.03
CA LYS A 256 24.08 0.36 12.28
C LYS A 256 24.22 -0.78 11.27
N GLU A 257 25.35 -0.78 10.57
CA GLU A 257 25.62 -1.76 9.55
C GLU A 257 25.95 -3.11 10.18
N ILE A 258 25.35 -4.16 9.63
CA ILE A 258 25.65 -5.56 9.96
C ILE A 258 26.08 -6.31 8.70
N PHE A 259 26.83 -7.39 8.91
CA PHE A 259 27.37 -8.27 7.88
C PHE A 259 27.01 -9.73 8.16
N LEU A 260 27.35 -10.63 7.24
CA LEU A 260 27.05 -12.05 7.38
C LEU A 260 27.73 -12.68 8.60
N GLU A 261 28.91 -12.19 8.97
CA GLU A 261 29.73 -12.60 10.10
C GLU A 261 29.08 -12.28 11.45
N ASP A 262 28.23 -11.24 11.50
CA ASP A 262 27.46 -10.89 12.69
C ASP A 262 26.24 -11.82 12.89
N ILE A 263 25.90 -12.63 11.89
CA ILE A 263 24.65 -13.40 11.82
C ILE A 263 24.93 -14.90 11.78
N LEU A 264 25.89 -15.32 10.96
CA LEU A 264 26.16 -16.71 10.67
C LEU A 264 27.14 -17.30 11.68
N ASP A 265 26.75 -18.40 12.32
CA ASP A 265 27.64 -19.12 13.22
C ASP A 265 28.48 -20.16 12.44
N PRO A 266 29.82 -20.00 12.32
CA PRO A 266 30.66 -20.93 11.60
C PRO A 266 30.68 -22.34 12.19
N ASN A 267 30.37 -22.49 13.48
CA ASN A 267 30.41 -23.76 14.21
C ASN A 267 29.03 -24.43 14.32
N LEU A 268 27.99 -23.82 13.77
CA LEU A 268 26.64 -24.40 13.78
C LEU A 268 26.54 -25.61 12.85
N ASP A 269 26.33 -26.79 13.44
CA ASP A 269 26.04 -28.01 12.68
C ASP A 269 24.57 -28.08 12.26
N TYR A 270 24.20 -27.24 11.28
CA TYR A 270 22.86 -27.21 10.69
C TYR A 270 22.93 -27.55 9.20
N ARG A 271 22.34 -28.69 8.82
CA ARG A 271 22.27 -29.17 7.43
C ARG A 271 23.62 -28.96 6.71
N ASN A 272 24.64 -29.61 7.23
CA ASN A 272 26.01 -29.58 6.72
C ASN A 272 26.12 -30.28 5.35
N TYR A 273 26.72 -29.59 4.39
CA TYR A 273 26.85 -29.99 2.98
C TYR A 273 28.32 -30.26 2.61
N ASN A 274 29.20 -30.53 3.58
CA ASN A 274 30.63 -30.80 3.36
C ASN A 274 30.87 -31.97 2.40
N HIS A 275 29.98 -32.97 2.39
CA HIS A 275 30.02 -34.09 1.45
C HIS A 275 29.96 -33.65 -0.03
N LEU A 276 29.37 -32.48 -0.31
CA LEU A 276 29.36 -31.90 -1.66
C LEU A 276 30.73 -31.34 -2.05
N LEU A 277 31.53 -30.83 -1.11
CA LEU A 277 32.85 -30.28 -1.40
C LEU A 277 33.79 -31.35 -1.96
N THR A 278 33.67 -32.60 -1.50
CA THR A 278 34.45 -33.74 -2.00
C THR A 278 34.04 -34.14 -3.42
N LYS A 279 32.74 -34.13 -3.72
CA LYS A 279 32.19 -34.58 -5.02
C LYS A 279 32.17 -33.50 -6.08
N HIS A 280 32.05 -32.25 -5.65
CA HIS A 280 31.88 -31.07 -6.49
C HIS A 280 32.74 -29.93 -5.93
N PRO A 281 34.02 -29.84 -6.35
CA PRO A 281 34.92 -28.82 -5.84
C PRO A 281 34.39 -27.41 -6.15
N LEU A 282 34.73 -26.46 -5.28
CA LEU A 282 34.38 -25.06 -5.45
C LEU A 282 35.25 -24.42 -6.53
N GLY A 283 34.63 -23.63 -7.41
CA GLY A 283 35.35 -22.76 -8.34
C GLY A 283 36.02 -21.57 -7.63
N LYS A 284 36.71 -20.72 -8.40
CA LYS A 284 37.27 -19.47 -7.89
C LYS A 284 36.17 -18.50 -7.45
N PHE A 285 36.28 -17.99 -6.22
CA PHE A 285 35.38 -16.95 -5.71
C PHE A 285 35.57 -15.63 -6.47
N THR A 286 34.46 -14.96 -6.75
CA THR A 286 34.43 -13.61 -7.33
C THR A 286 33.49 -12.71 -6.53
N THR A 287 33.87 -11.44 -6.41
CA THR A 287 33.08 -10.42 -5.73
C THR A 287 32.33 -9.57 -6.74
N SER A 288 31.02 -9.49 -6.59
CA SER A 288 30.15 -8.64 -7.41
C SER A 288 30.21 -7.18 -6.96
N PHE A 289 29.71 -6.26 -7.79
CA PHE A 289 29.57 -4.83 -7.46
C PHE A 289 28.77 -4.56 -6.18
N ASN A 290 27.88 -5.48 -5.79
CA ASN A 290 27.09 -5.36 -4.56
C ASN A 290 27.82 -5.94 -3.33
N ASN A 291 29.14 -6.14 -3.40
CA ASN A 291 29.99 -6.73 -2.36
C ASN A 291 29.53 -8.13 -1.90
N ILE A 292 28.93 -8.90 -2.81
CA ILE A 292 28.64 -10.32 -2.58
C ILE A 292 29.75 -11.14 -3.19
N THR A 293 30.46 -11.92 -2.37
CA THR A 293 31.47 -12.88 -2.82
C THR A 293 30.83 -14.26 -2.99
N SER A 294 30.92 -14.83 -4.19
CA SER A 294 30.31 -16.14 -4.49
C SER A 294 31.13 -16.96 -5.47
N THR A 295 30.85 -18.26 -5.49
CA THR A 295 31.39 -19.24 -6.43
C THR A 295 30.27 -20.22 -6.81
N ARG A 296 30.64 -21.27 -7.55
CA ARG A 296 29.75 -22.37 -7.90
C ARG A 296 30.39 -23.70 -7.53
N LEU A 297 29.55 -24.65 -7.17
CA LEU A 297 29.90 -26.07 -7.24
C LEU A 297 30.12 -26.44 -8.71
N SER A 298 31.10 -27.31 -8.99
CA SER A 298 31.47 -27.73 -10.35
C SER A 298 30.26 -28.12 -11.23
N ASN A 299 30.39 -27.92 -12.56
CA ASN A 299 29.31 -27.95 -13.56
C ASN A 299 28.47 -29.24 -13.65
N ASN A 300 28.80 -30.30 -12.90
CA ASN A 300 28.03 -31.54 -12.84
C ASN A 300 27.06 -31.62 -11.65
N PHE A 301 26.96 -30.58 -10.81
CA PHE A 301 26.08 -30.58 -9.64
C PHE A 301 24.61 -30.29 -10.00
N SER A 302 24.35 -29.28 -10.83
CA SER A 302 22.99 -28.94 -11.27
C SER A 302 22.99 -28.04 -12.50
N ASN A 303 22.04 -28.27 -13.41
CA ASN A 303 21.77 -27.38 -14.54
C ASN A 303 21.05 -26.08 -14.12
N PHE A 304 20.52 -26.01 -12.89
CA PHE A 304 19.94 -24.78 -12.35
C PHE A 304 21.04 -23.91 -11.74
N ASN A 305 21.45 -22.87 -12.47
CA ASN A 305 22.54 -21.95 -12.11
C ASN A 305 22.50 -21.45 -10.66
N SER A 306 21.32 -21.08 -10.15
CA SER A 306 21.16 -20.56 -8.79
C SER A 306 21.20 -21.65 -7.71
N TYR A 307 20.95 -22.91 -8.05
CA TYR A 307 21.04 -24.03 -7.11
C TYR A 307 22.49 -24.41 -6.83
N ALA A 308 23.37 -24.30 -7.82
CA ALA A 308 24.81 -24.57 -7.69
C ALA A 308 25.61 -23.44 -7.01
N GLN A 309 24.98 -22.29 -6.75
CA GLN A 309 25.65 -21.12 -6.22
C GLN A 309 25.99 -21.29 -4.73
N VAL A 310 27.23 -20.92 -4.38
CA VAL A 310 27.76 -20.91 -3.01
C VAL A 310 28.27 -19.51 -2.70
N PHE A 311 27.90 -18.99 -1.53
CA PHE A 311 28.30 -17.66 -1.07
C PHE A 311 29.39 -17.79 -0.02
N LEU A 312 30.36 -16.88 -0.04
CA LEU A 312 31.28 -16.75 1.08
C LEU A 312 30.51 -16.21 2.28
N ALA A 313 30.73 -16.75 3.47
CA ALA A 313 30.10 -16.30 4.72
C ALA A 313 30.71 -14.97 5.23
N GLN A 314 30.89 -14.00 4.33
CA GLN A 314 31.60 -12.75 4.61
C GLN A 314 30.93 -11.56 3.90
N GLY A 315 30.82 -10.43 4.57
CA GLY A 315 30.31 -9.18 4.01
C GLY A 315 28.79 -9.20 3.79
N LYS A 316 28.35 -8.96 2.55
CA LYS A 316 26.92 -8.93 2.20
C LYS A 316 26.51 -10.19 1.47
N GLY A 317 25.30 -10.68 1.75
CA GLY A 317 24.73 -11.84 1.08
C GLY A 317 23.66 -11.49 0.04
N PRO A 318 23.13 -12.50 -0.65
CA PRO A 318 22.06 -12.37 -1.65
C PRO A 318 20.66 -12.24 -1.00
N THR A 319 19.65 -11.95 -1.82
CA THR A 319 18.24 -11.97 -1.38
C THR A 319 17.82 -13.37 -0.94
N LEU A 320 17.25 -13.48 0.26
CA LEU A 320 16.55 -14.66 0.77
C LEU A 320 15.15 -14.74 0.14
N THR A 321 14.75 -15.90 -0.38
CA THR A 321 13.41 -16.13 -0.93
C THR A 321 12.63 -17.12 -0.09
N ALA A 322 11.29 -17.03 -0.14
CA ALA A 322 10.43 -17.96 0.59
C ALA A 322 10.44 -19.38 0.02
N GLN A 323 10.67 -19.49 -1.29
CA GLN A 323 10.72 -20.75 -2.04
C GLN A 323 11.81 -20.66 -3.12
N GLY A 324 12.24 -21.80 -3.63
CA GLY A 324 13.25 -21.91 -4.68
C GLY A 324 14.68 -21.92 -4.16
N THR A 325 15.65 -21.77 -5.06
CA THR A 325 17.08 -21.99 -4.73
C THR A 325 17.61 -21.07 -3.63
N ASN A 326 17.06 -19.86 -3.54
CA ASN A 326 17.47 -18.84 -2.58
C ASN A 326 16.75 -18.95 -1.23
N SER A 327 15.88 -19.95 -1.00
CA SER A 327 15.42 -20.28 0.35
C SER A 327 16.47 -21.07 1.13
N ASP A 328 17.38 -21.76 0.43
CA ASP A 328 18.49 -22.53 0.99
C ASP A 328 19.84 -21.93 0.56
N LEU A 329 20.08 -20.69 0.99
CA LEU A 329 21.36 -20.02 0.77
C LEU A 329 22.50 -20.85 1.36
N LYS A 330 23.44 -21.26 0.51
CA LYS A 330 24.62 -22.05 0.86
C LYS A 330 25.78 -21.12 1.17
N PHE A 331 26.28 -21.19 2.40
CA PHE A 331 27.41 -20.40 2.87
C PHE A 331 28.62 -21.29 3.12
N TYR A 332 29.77 -20.87 2.59
CA TYR A 332 31.07 -21.50 2.81
C TYR A 332 31.89 -20.68 3.80
N PHE A 333 32.45 -21.39 4.79
CA PHE A 333 33.30 -20.89 5.86
C PHE A 333 34.72 -21.41 5.64
N PRO A 334 35.66 -20.59 5.14
CA PRO A 334 36.98 -21.06 4.74
C PRO A 334 37.82 -21.61 5.90
N GLU A 335 37.76 -20.96 7.07
CA GLU A 335 38.58 -21.35 8.23
C GLU A 335 38.19 -22.74 8.76
N GLN A 336 36.89 -23.02 8.84
CA GLN A 336 36.34 -24.31 9.28
C GLN A 336 36.20 -25.30 8.11
N ASN A 337 36.58 -24.90 6.89
CA ASN A 337 36.33 -25.62 5.64
C ASN A 337 34.93 -26.24 5.56
N THR A 338 33.91 -25.45 5.91
CA THR A 338 32.54 -25.94 6.07
C THR A 338 31.57 -25.26 5.11
N LEU A 339 30.71 -26.05 4.48
CA LEU A 339 29.61 -25.62 3.63
C LEU A 339 28.30 -26.02 4.29
N ARG A 340 27.41 -25.06 4.56
CA ARG A 340 26.08 -25.35 5.08
C ARG A 340 25.05 -24.37 4.54
N ILE A 341 23.77 -24.66 4.78
CA ILE A 341 22.71 -23.71 4.47
C ILE A 341 22.41 -22.80 5.66
N ILE A 342 21.85 -21.63 5.38
CA ILE A 342 21.30 -20.73 6.40
C ILE A 342 20.22 -21.44 7.23
N SER A 343 20.33 -21.34 8.55
CA SER A 343 19.33 -21.86 9.49
C SER A 343 18.09 -20.96 9.55
N PRO A 344 16.95 -21.46 10.07
CA PRO A 344 15.75 -20.64 10.27
C PRO A 344 16.03 -19.40 11.15
N LYS A 345 16.78 -19.58 12.24
CA LYS A 345 17.17 -18.50 13.15
C LYS A 345 17.97 -17.41 12.44
N GLU A 346 19.02 -17.82 11.72
CA GLU A 346 19.85 -16.90 10.94
C GLU A 346 19.04 -16.19 9.86
N ALA A 347 18.07 -16.87 9.24
CA ALA A 347 17.18 -16.27 8.25
C ALA A 347 16.30 -15.15 8.85
N PHE A 348 15.82 -15.29 10.08
CA PHE A 348 15.09 -14.23 10.79
C PHE A 348 15.98 -13.01 11.05
N VAL A 349 17.17 -13.23 11.60
CA VAL A 349 18.15 -12.16 11.86
C VAL A 349 18.60 -11.48 10.57
N TYR A 350 18.76 -12.25 9.49
CA TYR A 350 19.08 -11.76 8.15
C TYR A 350 17.98 -10.88 7.53
N MET A 351 16.73 -11.01 8.00
CA MET A 351 15.61 -10.13 7.67
C MET A 351 15.45 -8.96 8.65
N GLY A 352 16.28 -8.89 9.69
CA GLY A 352 16.31 -7.83 10.70
C GLY A 352 15.39 -8.04 11.90
N PHE A 353 14.87 -9.26 12.08
CA PHE A 353 14.21 -9.66 13.33
C PHE A 353 15.25 -9.97 14.41
N ASP A 354 14.85 -9.88 15.67
CA ASP A 354 15.71 -10.17 16.80
C ASP A 354 15.77 -11.69 17.03
N GLN A 355 16.84 -12.17 17.66
CA GLN A 355 16.96 -13.60 17.99
C GLN A 355 15.82 -14.06 18.92
N GLU A 356 15.36 -13.18 19.81
CA GLU A 356 14.25 -13.43 20.72
C GLU A 356 12.93 -13.63 19.97
N ASP A 357 12.71 -12.94 18.85
CA ASP A 357 11.53 -13.14 18.01
C ASP A 357 11.48 -14.58 17.48
N PHE A 358 12.63 -15.07 16.98
CA PHE A 358 12.76 -16.43 16.50
C PHE A 358 12.52 -17.44 17.63
N ASN A 359 13.17 -17.24 18.78
CA ASN A 359 13.03 -18.14 19.93
C ASN A 359 11.57 -18.25 20.39
N LEU A 360 10.80 -17.15 20.39
CA LEU A 360 9.38 -17.17 20.73
C LEU A 360 8.57 -18.05 19.76
N ILE A 361 8.82 -17.95 18.46
CA ILE A 361 8.12 -18.77 17.46
C ILE A 361 8.54 -20.24 17.60
N GLU A 362 9.83 -20.52 17.76
CA GLU A 362 10.37 -21.86 17.92
C GLU A 362 9.81 -22.57 19.15
N GLN A 363 9.79 -21.90 20.30
CA GLN A 363 9.25 -22.42 21.56
C GLN A 363 7.74 -22.75 21.50
N SER A 364 7.02 -22.20 20.52
CA SER A 364 5.62 -22.55 20.33
C SER A 364 5.42 -24.00 19.89
N ASP A 365 6.41 -24.58 19.20
CA ASP A 365 6.36 -25.92 18.60
C ASP A 365 5.12 -26.12 17.69
N LEU A 366 4.58 -25.02 17.14
CA LEU A 366 3.47 -25.03 16.19
C LEU A 366 3.92 -24.85 14.75
N ILE A 367 5.09 -24.25 14.56
CA ILE A 367 5.65 -23.88 13.27
C ILE A 367 6.92 -24.68 13.05
N THR A 368 7.00 -25.40 11.93
CA THR A 368 8.20 -26.18 11.57
C THR A 368 9.32 -25.28 11.06
N GLU A 369 10.57 -25.74 11.12
CA GLU A 369 11.72 -25.02 10.56
C GLU A 369 11.51 -24.58 9.10
N THR A 370 10.96 -25.46 8.27
CA THR A 370 10.67 -25.18 6.85
C THR A 370 9.66 -24.02 6.73
N GLN A 371 8.64 -23.99 7.57
CA GLN A 371 7.66 -22.91 7.60
C GLN A 371 8.29 -21.61 8.12
N MET A 372 9.15 -21.67 9.14
CA MET A 372 9.89 -20.49 9.63
C MET A 372 10.75 -19.87 8.53
N LYS A 373 11.47 -20.68 7.74
CA LYS A 373 12.23 -20.16 6.58
C LYS A 373 11.34 -19.51 5.53
N LEU A 374 10.18 -20.11 5.24
CA LEU A 374 9.19 -19.53 4.33
C LEU A 374 8.65 -18.19 4.84
N LEU A 375 8.38 -18.08 6.14
CA LEU A 375 7.96 -16.83 6.79
C LEU A 375 9.03 -15.74 6.66
N ALA A 376 10.29 -16.06 6.96
CA ALA A 376 11.41 -15.12 6.82
C ALA A 376 11.56 -14.66 5.35
N GLY A 377 11.57 -15.57 4.38
CA GLY A 377 11.76 -15.23 2.97
C GLY A 377 10.65 -14.36 2.37
N ASN A 378 9.41 -14.51 2.85
CA ASN A 378 8.25 -13.68 2.46
C ASN A 378 8.21 -12.33 3.20
N SER A 379 8.98 -12.17 4.28
CA SER A 379 8.99 -10.94 5.07
C SER A 379 9.67 -9.77 4.35
N ILE A 380 9.64 -8.61 4.99
CA ILE A 380 10.26 -7.37 4.54
C ILE A 380 11.43 -7.07 5.48
N SER A 381 12.52 -6.50 4.95
CA SER A 381 13.65 -6.08 5.79
C SER A 381 13.18 -5.01 6.79
N ILE A 382 13.40 -5.28 8.07
CA ILE A 382 13.12 -4.32 9.15
C ILE A 382 13.91 -3.03 8.94
N GLN A 383 15.14 -3.13 8.42
CA GLN A 383 15.97 -1.95 8.17
C GLN A 383 15.37 -1.03 7.11
N ALA A 384 14.85 -1.61 6.03
CA ALA A 384 14.18 -0.85 4.97
C ALA A 384 12.91 -0.16 5.48
N LEU A 385 12.05 -0.89 6.19
CA LEU A 385 10.82 -0.34 6.76
C LEU A 385 11.10 0.76 7.79
N TYR A 386 12.08 0.57 8.67
CA TYR A 386 12.48 1.58 9.65
C TYR A 386 12.90 2.89 8.95
N SER A 387 13.72 2.79 7.88
CA SER A 387 14.13 3.97 7.11
C SER A 387 12.91 4.70 6.52
N ILE A 388 12.00 3.97 5.89
CA ILE A 388 10.77 4.54 5.30
C ILE A 388 9.89 5.18 6.38
N PHE A 389 9.67 4.51 7.51
CA PHE A 389 8.89 5.05 8.61
C PHE A 389 9.53 6.27 9.24
N SER A 390 10.87 6.35 9.33
CA SER A 390 11.56 7.55 9.80
C SER A 390 11.31 8.73 8.86
N ASN A 391 11.40 8.52 7.54
CA ASN A 391 11.09 9.56 6.56
C ASN A 391 9.63 10.03 6.66
N ILE A 392 8.69 9.09 6.83
CA ILE A 392 7.27 9.40 7.01
C ILE A 392 7.07 10.18 8.31
N PHE A 393 7.65 9.76 9.43
CA PHE A 393 7.56 10.45 10.71
C PHE A 393 8.05 11.90 10.61
N ASP A 394 9.23 12.11 10.01
CA ASP A 394 9.79 13.45 9.80
C ASP A 394 8.89 14.31 8.90
N TYR A 395 8.33 13.71 7.83
CA TYR A 395 7.39 14.38 6.94
C TYR A 395 6.10 14.80 7.68
N LEU A 396 5.50 13.88 8.45
CA LEU A 396 4.28 14.15 9.22
C LEU A 396 4.51 15.25 10.27
N ASN A 397 5.66 15.22 10.97
CA ASN A 397 6.05 16.26 11.93
C ASN A 397 6.18 17.63 11.27
N LYS A 398 6.88 17.71 10.13
CA LYS A 398 7.05 18.95 9.38
C LYS A 398 5.71 19.59 9.00
N HIS A 399 4.69 18.78 8.70
CA HIS A 399 3.39 19.23 8.24
C HIS A 399 2.33 19.32 9.34
N ASN A 400 2.74 19.47 10.62
CA ASN A 400 1.85 19.66 11.77
C ASN A 400 0.75 18.59 11.87
N PHE A 401 1.07 17.35 11.47
CA PHE A 401 0.13 16.24 11.45
C PHE A 401 -0.63 16.06 12.76
N TRP A 402 0.05 16.25 13.88
CA TRP A 402 -0.52 16.07 15.23
C TRP A 402 -1.61 17.09 15.58
N LEU A 403 -1.69 18.19 14.82
CA LEU A 403 -2.73 19.21 14.94
C LEU A 403 -3.90 18.97 13.98
N LEU A 404 -3.76 18.03 13.03
CA LEU A 404 -4.85 17.68 12.12
C LEU A 404 -5.95 16.96 12.91
N PRO A 405 -7.20 17.45 12.90
CA PRO A 405 -8.29 16.76 13.57
C PRO A 405 -8.47 15.37 12.93
N HIS A 406 -8.48 14.32 13.75
CA HIS A 406 -8.81 12.97 13.32
C HIS A 406 -10.23 12.87 12.73
N HIS A 407 -11.10 13.84 13.02
CA HIS A 407 -12.44 13.95 12.48
C HIS A 407 -12.49 14.92 11.31
N TYR A 408 -12.70 14.41 10.09
CA TYR A 408 -13.40 15.18 9.08
C TYR A 408 -14.80 15.48 9.62
N LYS A 409 -14.95 16.74 10.06
CA LYS A 409 -16.15 17.41 10.55
C LYS A 409 -17.41 16.99 9.77
N THR A 410 -18.50 16.86 10.52
CA THR A 410 -19.94 16.69 10.18
C THR A 410 -20.32 16.26 8.75
N GLN A 411 -21.34 15.40 8.65
CA GLN A 411 -21.94 14.91 7.40
C GLN A 411 -22.19 16.00 6.32
N SER A 412 -22.42 17.25 6.73
CA SER A 412 -22.56 18.43 5.88
C SER A 412 -21.25 18.86 5.17
N GLN A 413 -20.11 18.80 5.85
CA GLN A 413 -18.80 19.15 5.29
C GLN A 413 -18.23 18.00 4.44
N ARG A 414 -18.49 16.73 4.82
CA ARG A 414 -18.20 15.55 3.98
C ARG A 414 -18.94 15.58 2.64
N LYS A 415 -20.23 15.97 2.63
CA LYS A 415 -21.03 16.18 1.41
C LYS A 415 -20.48 17.27 0.49
N LYS A 416 -19.73 18.24 1.05
CA LYS A 416 -19.11 19.31 0.28
C LYS A 416 -17.83 18.82 -0.41
N LEU A 417 -16.96 18.08 0.29
CA LEU A 417 -15.72 17.54 -0.27
C LEU A 417 -15.98 16.50 -1.38
N SER A 418 -16.89 15.54 -1.16
CA SER A 418 -17.21 14.54 -2.19
C SER A 418 -17.79 15.17 -3.46
N LEU A 419 -18.53 16.28 -3.32
CA LEU A 419 -19.03 17.05 -4.46
C LEU A 419 -17.88 17.71 -5.24
N TYR A 420 -16.88 18.27 -4.56
CA TYR A 420 -15.69 18.85 -5.22
C TYR A 420 -14.83 17.78 -5.89
N GLU A 421 -14.67 16.60 -5.28
CA GLU A 421 -13.91 15.47 -5.84
C GLU A 421 -14.61 14.87 -7.06
N LEU A 422 -15.94 14.71 -7.01
CA LEU A 422 -16.76 14.32 -8.16
C LEU A 422 -16.68 15.35 -9.29
N ILE A 423 -16.64 16.64 -8.96
CA ILE A 423 -16.43 17.72 -9.93
C ILE A 423 -15.03 17.62 -10.57
N ASP A 424 -13.98 17.31 -9.81
CA ASP A 424 -12.61 17.19 -10.35
C ASP A 424 -12.41 15.92 -11.21
N ILE A 425 -13.10 14.82 -10.88
CA ILE A 425 -13.14 13.59 -11.70
C ILE A 425 -13.91 13.83 -13.01
N GLU A 426 -15.09 14.45 -12.94
CA GLU A 426 -15.86 14.81 -14.14
C GLU A 426 -15.13 15.89 -14.96
N ARG A 427 -14.40 16.81 -14.32
CA ARG A 427 -13.50 17.77 -14.98
C ARG A 427 -12.44 17.05 -15.80
N HIS A 428 -11.80 16.00 -15.28
CA HIS A 428 -10.80 15.22 -16.04
C HIS A 428 -11.41 14.46 -17.22
N LYS A 429 -12.61 13.89 -17.05
CA LYS A 429 -13.37 13.25 -18.15
C LYS A 429 -13.86 14.24 -19.21
N PHE A 430 -14.20 15.47 -18.80
CA PHE A 430 -14.68 16.52 -19.72
C PHE A 430 -13.52 17.14 -20.52
N ILE A 431 -12.34 17.30 -19.89
CA ILE A 431 -11.13 17.86 -20.52
C ILE A 431 -10.59 16.96 -21.65
N THR A 432 -10.84 15.65 -21.59
CA THR A 432 -10.26 14.66 -22.53
C THR A 432 -11.08 14.41 -23.80
N THR A 433 -12.25 15.05 -23.98
CA THR A 433 -13.10 14.79 -25.16
C THR A 433 -13.00 15.85 -26.26
N LYS A 434 -13.15 15.40 -27.52
CA LYS A 434 -13.28 16.18 -28.78
C LYS A 434 -14.16 17.45 -28.66
N LYS A 435 -15.10 17.46 -27.71
CA LYS A 435 -15.99 18.59 -27.40
C LYS A 435 -15.21 19.84 -26.96
N LEU A 436 -14.14 19.72 -26.18
CA LEU A 436 -13.38 20.90 -25.71
C LEU A 436 -12.71 21.68 -26.86
N ARG A 437 -12.28 20.97 -27.91
CA ARG A 437 -11.68 21.57 -29.12
C ARG A 437 -12.72 22.36 -29.92
N PHE A 438 -13.91 21.79 -30.09
CA PHE A 438 -15.07 22.46 -30.71
C PHE A 438 -15.50 23.70 -29.91
N TYR A 439 -15.48 23.64 -28.58
CA TYR A 439 -15.78 24.78 -27.72
C TYR A 439 -14.71 25.87 -27.82
N LYS A 440 -13.42 25.54 -27.81
CA LYS A 440 -12.33 26.51 -28.01
C LYS A 440 -12.40 27.18 -29.39
N GLU A 441 -12.78 26.44 -30.43
CA GLU A 441 -12.98 26.99 -31.79
C GLU A 441 -14.23 27.87 -31.90
N THR A 442 -15.33 27.47 -31.27
CA THR A 442 -16.56 28.27 -31.25
C THR A 442 -16.34 29.57 -30.48
N ILE A 443 -15.68 29.51 -29.33
CA ILE A 443 -15.29 30.70 -28.54
C ILE A 443 -14.32 31.58 -29.34
N ARG A 444 -13.31 31.00 -30.03
CA ARG A 444 -12.40 31.76 -30.91
C ARG A 444 -13.13 32.48 -32.05
N LYS A 445 -14.02 31.79 -32.77
CA LYS A 445 -14.83 32.39 -33.86
C LYS A 445 -15.75 33.49 -33.33
N TYR A 446 -16.24 33.34 -32.11
CA TYR A 446 -17.14 34.32 -31.49
C TYR A 446 -16.39 35.57 -31.00
N CYS A 447 -15.20 35.41 -30.40
CA CYS A 447 -14.34 36.54 -29.98
C CYS A 447 -13.79 37.38 -31.15
N GLN A 448 -13.84 36.87 -32.38
CA GLN A 448 -13.45 37.62 -33.58
C GLN A 448 -14.54 38.57 -34.07
N ASN A 449 -15.82 38.32 -33.75
CA ASN A 449 -16.92 39.22 -34.05
C ASN A 449 -17.09 40.21 -32.88
N LYS A 450 -16.56 41.42 -33.06
CA LYS A 450 -16.47 42.50 -32.06
C LYS A 450 -17.81 43.08 -31.57
N GLU A 451 -18.94 42.49 -31.93
CA GLU A 451 -20.25 42.97 -31.54
C GLU A 451 -20.83 42.03 -30.49
N ILE A 452 -20.73 42.44 -29.21
CA ILE A 452 -21.62 42.15 -28.07
C ILE A 452 -20.76 42.22 -26.79
N TYR A 453 -20.78 43.38 -26.14
CA TYR A 453 -20.23 43.60 -24.79
C TYR A 453 -21.29 43.40 -23.68
N GLU A 454 -22.39 42.69 -23.97
CA GLU A 454 -23.46 42.44 -22.99
C GLU A 454 -23.46 40.99 -22.47
N PRO A 455 -23.05 40.76 -21.20
CA PRO A 455 -23.03 39.44 -20.57
C PRO A 455 -24.38 38.71 -20.62
N LYS A 456 -25.50 39.45 -20.57
CA LYS A 456 -26.87 38.88 -20.60
C LYS A 456 -27.23 38.27 -21.96
N LYS A 457 -26.79 38.86 -23.08
CA LYS A 457 -27.00 38.32 -24.43
C LYS A 457 -26.13 37.09 -24.66
N TRP A 458 -24.87 37.16 -24.23
CA TRP A 458 -23.94 36.03 -24.27
C TRP A 458 -24.47 34.81 -23.50
N MET A 459 -25.01 35.03 -22.30
CA MET A 459 -25.60 33.97 -21.49
C MET A 459 -26.81 33.29 -22.16
N LYS A 460 -27.65 34.04 -22.88
CA LYS A 460 -28.77 33.46 -23.65
C LYS A 460 -28.29 32.56 -24.80
N ILE A 461 -27.21 32.94 -25.48
CA ILE A 461 -26.66 32.20 -26.62
C ILE A 461 -26.01 30.89 -26.16
N ILE A 462 -25.24 30.94 -25.08
CA ILE A 462 -24.68 29.76 -24.44
C ILE A 462 -25.77 28.80 -23.98
N HIS A 463 -26.80 29.33 -23.32
CA HIS A 463 -27.93 28.53 -22.87
C HIS A 463 -28.67 27.86 -24.05
N SER A 464 -28.86 28.58 -25.16
CA SER A 464 -29.47 28.06 -26.39
C SER A 464 -28.63 26.94 -27.02
N ASN A 465 -27.30 27.12 -27.11
CA ASN A 465 -26.39 26.11 -27.68
C ASN A 465 -26.30 24.85 -26.80
N PHE A 466 -26.24 24.99 -25.47
CA PHE A 466 -26.29 23.84 -24.56
C PHE A 466 -27.60 23.04 -24.68
N LYS A 467 -28.71 23.73 -24.96
CA LYS A 467 -30.01 23.09 -25.21
C LYS A 467 -30.04 22.37 -26.56
N LYS A 468 -29.49 22.98 -27.61
CA LYS A 468 -29.43 22.43 -28.97
C LYS A 468 -28.55 21.18 -29.07
N GLU A 469 -27.44 21.14 -28.33
CA GLU A 469 -26.50 20.02 -28.28
C GLU A 469 -26.90 18.90 -27.29
N GLY A 470 -28.09 18.97 -26.70
CA GLY A 470 -28.61 17.93 -25.80
C GLY A 470 -27.87 17.80 -24.47
N ILE A 471 -27.00 18.74 -24.12
CA ILE A 471 -26.12 18.67 -22.94
C ILE A 471 -26.91 18.77 -21.64
N TYR A 472 -27.98 19.58 -21.62
CA TYR A 472 -28.93 19.58 -20.51
C TYR A 472 -29.56 18.19 -20.33
N SER A 473 -29.89 17.47 -21.41
CA SER A 473 -30.44 16.11 -21.33
C SER A 473 -29.41 15.12 -20.78
N SER A 474 -28.15 15.20 -21.21
CA SER A 474 -27.07 14.33 -20.73
C SER A 474 -26.72 14.55 -19.26
N LEU A 475 -26.60 15.82 -18.84
CA LEU A 475 -26.36 16.19 -17.44
C LEU A 475 -27.57 15.88 -16.56
N PHE A 476 -28.80 16.12 -17.05
CA PHE A 476 -30.03 15.79 -16.35
C PHE A 476 -30.18 14.27 -16.18
N LYS A 477 -29.86 13.48 -17.22
CA LYS A 477 -29.81 12.00 -17.14
C LYS A 477 -28.74 11.52 -16.17
N ALA A 478 -27.56 12.13 -16.14
CA ALA A 478 -26.51 11.80 -15.18
C ALA A 478 -26.95 12.12 -13.73
N SER A 479 -27.57 13.28 -13.50
CA SER A 479 -28.11 13.64 -12.18
C SER A 479 -29.32 12.79 -11.77
N ARG A 480 -30.15 12.33 -12.73
CA ARG A 480 -31.29 11.45 -12.47
C ARG A 480 -30.85 10.01 -12.21
N ALA A 481 -29.82 9.52 -12.91
CA ALA A 481 -29.19 8.23 -12.62
C ALA A 481 -28.49 8.21 -11.25
N LEU A 482 -28.04 9.36 -10.75
CA LEU A 482 -27.55 9.52 -9.37
C LEU A 482 -28.69 9.57 -8.35
N TRP A 483 -29.84 10.15 -8.71
CA TRP A 483 -31.07 10.16 -7.89
C TRP A 483 -31.64 8.75 -7.73
N ASP A 484 -31.81 7.99 -8.82
CA ASP A 484 -32.49 6.69 -8.81
C ASP A 484 -31.67 5.57 -8.10
N LYS A 485 -30.39 5.80 -7.78
CA LYS A 485 -29.51 4.85 -7.06
C LYS A 485 -29.58 4.95 -5.52
N ASN A 486 -30.71 5.36 -4.94
CA ASN A 486 -31.01 5.37 -3.50
C ASN A 486 -30.13 6.28 -2.61
N PHE A 487 -29.46 7.31 -3.16
CA PHE A 487 -28.76 8.30 -2.35
C PHE A 487 -29.58 9.60 -2.23
N LEU A 488 -30.28 9.74 -1.08
CA LEU A 488 -30.59 10.99 -0.36
C LEU A 488 -32.03 11.56 -0.38
N ASP A 489 -32.55 11.86 0.82
CA ASP A 489 -33.75 12.66 1.08
C ASP A 489 -33.53 14.18 0.84
N ARG A 490 -34.20 14.71 -0.19
CA ARG A 490 -34.79 16.06 -0.37
C ARG A 490 -34.05 17.40 -0.02
N PRO A 491 -32.77 17.71 -0.35
CA PRO A 491 -32.29 19.10 -0.22
C PRO A 491 -31.55 19.67 -1.46
N TYR A 492 -31.54 19.00 -2.61
CA TYR A 492 -30.57 19.29 -3.70
C TYR A 492 -31.03 20.26 -4.80
N TYR A 493 -32.10 21.00 -4.57
CA TYR A 493 -32.62 21.99 -5.50
C TYR A 493 -32.52 23.39 -4.91
N LYS A 494 -31.85 24.31 -5.61
CA LYS A 494 -31.82 25.74 -5.26
C LYS A 494 -32.59 26.53 -6.32
N LEU A 495 -33.30 27.59 -5.90
CA LEU A 495 -33.96 28.49 -6.84
C LEU A 495 -32.89 29.16 -7.72
N GLY A 496 -32.99 28.95 -9.03
CA GLY A 496 -32.15 29.60 -10.02
C GLY A 496 -32.57 31.04 -10.30
N PRO A 497 -31.80 31.79 -11.09
CA PRO A 497 -32.05 33.21 -11.40
C PRO A 497 -33.40 33.49 -12.06
N ASN A 498 -34.03 32.45 -12.64
CA ASN A 498 -35.32 32.53 -13.34
C ASN A 498 -36.46 31.86 -12.55
N GLY A 499 -36.28 31.59 -11.25
CA GLY A 499 -37.29 30.93 -10.41
C GLY A 499 -37.45 29.42 -10.61
N LEU A 500 -36.72 28.80 -11.54
CA LEU A 500 -36.66 27.35 -11.69
C LEU A 500 -35.73 26.72 -10.65
N PHE A 501 -36.14 25.60 -10.06
CA PHE A 501 -35.29 24.79 -9.18
C PHE A 501 -34.20 24.09 -10.00
N ILE A 502 -32.94 24.45 -9.76
CA ILE A 502 -31.77 23.91 -10.46
C ILE A 502 -31.01 22.96 -9.52
N PRO A 503 -30.61 21.76 -9.98
CA PRO A 503 -29.70 20.89 -9.24
C PRO A 503 -28.41 21.63 -8.89
N ILE A 504 -27.92 21.50 -7.66
CA ILE A 504 -26.71 22.21 -7.18
C ILE A 504 -25.49 21.99 -8.11
N THR A 505 -25.38 20.82 -8.75
CA THR A 505 -24.36 20.49 -9.75
C THR A 505 -24.36 21.42 -10.97
N LEU A 506 -25.54 21.81 -11.46
CA LEU A 506 -25.69 22.76 -12.57
C LEU A 506 -25.35 24.19 -12.15
N ASN A 507 -25.62 24.56 -10.90
CA ASN A 507 -25.25 25.88 -10.37
C ASN A 507 -23.73 26.02 -10.16
N VAL A 508 -23.05 24.95 -9.76
CA VAL A 508 -21.58 24.95 -9.62
C VAL A 508 -20.91 24.97 -11.00
N LEU A 509 -21.43 24.21 -11.97
CA LEU A 509 -20.96 24.27 -13.36
C LEU A 509 -21.19 25.67 -13.98
N TYR A 510 -22.32 26.31 -13.65
CA TYR A 510 -22.64 27.68 -14.04
C TYR A 510 -21.65 28.71 -13.44
N GLN A 511 -21.32 28.59 -12.16
CA GLN A 511 -20.31 29.43 -11.50
C GLN A 511 -18.88 29.17 -12.01
N TRP A 512 -18.62 27.96 -12.49
CA TRP A 512 -17.32 27.58 -13.06
C TRP A 512 -17.11 28.10 -14.48
N LEU A 513 -18.12 27.99 -15.35
CA LEU A 513 -18.06 28.54 -16.70
C LEU A 513 -17.95 30.07 -16.71
N THR A 514 -18.61 30.74 -15.74
CA THR A 514 -18.45 32.18 -15.54
C THR A 514 -17.05 32.54 -15.03
N LYS A 515 -16.45 31.76 -14.12
CA LYS A 515 -15.06 31.98 -13.67
C LYS A 515 -14.01 31.77 -14.76
N ILE A 516 -14.15 30.74 -15.61
CA ILE A 516 -13.25 30.54 -16.76
C ILE A 516 -13.35 31.70 -17.75
N TYR A 517 -14.57 32.18 -18.01
CA TYR A 517 -14.79 33.31 -18.90
C TYR A 517 -14.11 34.59 -18.41
N PHE A 518 -14.11 34.84 -17.10
CA PHE A 518 -13.41 35.98 -16.50
C PHE A 518 -11.88 35.83 -16.55
N PHE A 519 -11.34 34.64 -16.30
CA PHE A 519 -9.87 34.44 -16.31
C PHE A 519 -9.24 34.52 -17.70
N ASP A 520 -9.95 34.12 -18.76
CA ASP A 520 -9.45 34.23 -20.14
C ASP A 520 -9.59 35.65 -20.74
N LEU A 521 -10.51 36.47 -20.22
CA LEU A 521 -10.71 37.86 -20.66
C LEU A 521 -9.69 38.83 -20.05
N ILE A 522 -9.23 38.58 -18.81
CA ILE A 522 -8.36 39.49 -18.06
C ILE A 522 -7.05 39.82 -18.81
N PRO A 523 -6.31 38.86 -19.39
CA PRO A 523 -5.11 39.18 -20.15
C PRO A 523 -5.40 39.97 -21.43
N GLN A 524 -6.53 39.72 -22.10
CA GLN A 524 -6.90 40.41 -23.34
C GLN A 524 -7.36 41.85 -23.10
N LEU A 525 -8.08 42.10 -22.00
CA LEU A 525 -8.44 43.44 -21.54
C LEU A 525 -7.23 44.23 -21.05
N GLN A 526 -6.29 43.59 -20.32
CA GLN A 526 -5.03 44.22 -19.92
C GLN A 526 -4.15 44.61 -21.11
N THR A 527 -4.16 43.81 -22.18
CA THR A 527 -3.43 44.11 -23.43
C THR A 527 -4.08 45.24 -24.24
N GLN A 528 -5.40 45.47 -24.08
CA GLN A 528 -6.11 46.60 -24.70
C GLN A 528 -5.93 47.90 -23.90
N LEU A 529 -5.94 47.84 -22.57
CA LEU A 529 -5.69 48.98 -21.68
C LEU A 529 -4.26 49.52 -21.81
N THR A 530 -3.28 48.67 -22.13
CA THR A 530 -1.89 49.08 -22.40
C THR A 530 -1.65 49.61 -23.81
N LYS A 531 -2.62 49.46 -24.73
CA LYS A 531 -2.53 49.96 -26.12
C LYS A 531 -3.42 51.17 -26.41
N GLY A 532 -4.29 51.56 -25.49
CA GLY A 532 -5.16 52.74 -25.61
C GLY A 532 -4.71 53.84 -24.67
N GLU A 533 -3.68 54.60 -25.04
CA GLU A 533 -3.54 55.95 -24.52
C GLU A 533 -4.68 56.82 -25.09
N GLN A 534 -5.26 57.66 -24.22
CA GLN A 534 -6.25 58.70 -24.49
C GLN A 534 -7.68 58.20 -24.78
N ASN A 535 -8.47 57.98 -23.72
CA ASN A 535 -9.67 58.80 -23.46
C ASN A 535 -10.41 58.35 -22.17
N ASP A 536 -10.74 59.37 -21.36
CA ASP A 536 -11.67 59.45 -20.22
C ASP A 536 -11.45 58.55 -18.96
N PRO A 537 -10.99 59.12 -17.81
CA PRO A 537 -10.73 58.38 -16.57
C PRO A 537 -11.98 57.73 -15.91
N ILE A 538 -13.19 58.20 -16.23
CA ILE A 538 -14.42 57.77 -15.55
C ILE A 538 -14.96 56.44 -16.13
N GLN A 539 -14.68 56.11 -17.39
CA GLN A 539 -15.12 54.84 -17.99
C GLN A 539 -14.30 53.63 -17.55
N ASN A 540 -13.04 53.81 -17.12
CA ASN A 540 -12.16 52.71 -16.75
C ASN A 540 -12.44 52.11 -15.36
N GLN A 541 -13.17 52.80 -14.48
CA GLN A 541 -13.54 52.25 -13.16
C GLN A 541 -14.69 51.24 -13.21
N ASN A 542 -15.59 51.32 -14.21
CA ASN A 542 -16.72 50.40 -14.33
C ASN A 542 -16.40 49.06 -15.00
N VAL A 543 -15.18 48.90 -15.54
CA VAL A 543 -14.73 47.64 -16.18
C VAL A 543 -14.04 46.70 -15.17
N LEU A 544 -13.67 47.21 -14.00
CA LEU A 544 -12.92 46.50 -12.95
C LEU A 544 -13.78 45.98 -11.78
N TYR A 545 -15.06 46.37 -11.71
CA TYR A 545 -16.07 45.79 -10.79
C TYR A 545 -16.86 44.68 -11.49
#